data_AF-A1WZP0-F1
#
_entry.id   AF-A1WZP0-F1
#
_cell.length_a   1.000
_cell.length_b   1.000
_cell.length_c   1.000
_cell.angle_alpha   90.00
_cell.angle_beta   90.00
_cell.angle_gamma   90.00
#
_symmetry.space_group_name_H-M   'P 1'
#
loop_
_entity.id
_entity.type
_entity.pdbx_description
1 polymer ?
#
loop_
_entity_poly.entity_id
_entity_poly.type
_entity_poly.pdbx_seq_one_letter_code
_entity_poly.pdbx_strand_id
1 'polypeptide(L)'
;MRAYGDIPGPQTPPWTQRGVALITALLVVALASVAAVSLTASHQIDLRRAQTSHAASQAQLHAMSVEALAAEAVQEAQIDTDQAAQMLDEDCRTPPFTTEVGGAVVEVRLEDLHCRINLNNLIDEEDEETEVGFIELVEALNRDHGDFRLDPDEVIRALRDWADPEVEDDWYSRQAPPYRPSNRPLAVPSELLQIRGVDADSYRILEPYVAALPEVGTRFNALAAPERLREAYNLPDPEDMDPGDEGLGDYVQVALRLEVDGRLHHQCSVVHAPSGEVVVRRLRPC
;
A
#
# COMPACT_ATOMS: atom_id res chain seq x y z
N MET A 1 83.71 -34.17 -71.31
CA MET A 1 83.43 -33.57 -69.98
C MET A 1 82.10 -34.11 -69.48
N ARG A 2 82.07 -34.59 -68.23
CA ARG A 2 80.94 -35.26 -67.57
C ARG A 2 79.80 -34.28 -67.23
N ALA A 3 78.57 -34.79 -67.38
CA ALA A 3 77.36 -34.67 -66.55
C ALA A 3 77.09 -33.39 -65.74
N TYR A 4 75.87 -32.87 -65.89
CA TYR A 4 74.95 -32.76 -64.74
C TYR A 4 73.51 -32.91 -65.24
N GLY A 5 72.91 -34.08 -64.98
CA GLY A 5 71.49 -34.31 -65.19
C GLY A 5 70.73 -33.75 -63.99
N ASP A 6 69.75 -32.91 -64.28
CA ASP A 6 68.86 -32.30 -63.30
C ASP A 6 67.92 -33.40 -62.76
N ILE A 7 67.98 -33.67 -61.45
CA ILE A 7 67.14 -34.67 -60.79
C ILE A 7 65.88 -33.94 -60.29
N PRO A 8 64.66 -34.26 -60.77
CA PRO A 8 63.46 -33.70 -60.19
C PRO A 8 63.28 -34.23 -58.76
N GLY A 9 63.20 -33.32 -57.79
CA GLY A 9 62.94 -33.64 -56.39
C GLY A 9 61.59 -34.34 -56.18
N PRO A 10 61.42 -35.09 -55.07
CA PRO A 10 60.20 -35.84 -54.81
C PRO A 10 58.99 -34.91 -54.69
N GLN A 11 57.99 -35.09 -55.55
CA GLN A 11 56.70 -34.42 -55.41
C GLN A 11 55.93 -35.07 -54.26
N THR A 12 55.84 -34.38 -53.13
CA THR A 12 54.95 -34.78 -52.03
C THR A 12 53.50 -34.54 -52.48
N PRO A 13 52.61 -35.55 -52.41
CA PRO A 13 51.20 -35.33 -52.75
C PRO A 13 50.61 -34.29 -51.78
N PRO A 14 49.77 -33.35 -52.26
CA PRO A 14 49.12 -32.41 -51.37
C PRO A 14 48.22 -33.18 -50.40
N TRP A 15 48.54 -33.11 -49.12
CA TRP A 15 47.70 -33.63 -48.06
C TRP A 15 46.31 -32.99 -48.22
N THR A 16 45.30 -33.81 -48.46
CA THR A 16 43.93 -33.37 -48.71
C THR A 16 43.36 -32.72 -47.44
N GLN A 17 43.34 -31.38 -47.41
CA GLN A 17 42.77 -30.53 -46.35
C GLN A 17 41.23 -30.64 -46.18
N ARG A 18 40.60 -31.72 -46.65
CA ARG A 18 39.14 -31.85 -46.67
C ARG A 18 38.52 -32.10 -45.28
N GLY A 19 39.26 -32.70 -44.34
CA GLY A 19 38.75 -32.98 -43.00
C GLY A 19 38.73 -31.74 -42.08
N VAL A 20 39.78 -30.93 -42.12
CA VAL A 20 39.92 -29.75 -41.23
C VAL A 20 38.92 -28.66 -41.59
N ALA A 21 38.71 -28.40 -42.89
CA ALA A 21 37.76 -27.39 -43.35
C ALA A 21 36.31 -27.69 -42.91
N LEU A 22 35.93 -28.97 -42.89
CA LEU A 22 34.60 -29.39 -42.44
C LEU A 22 34.42 -29.18 -40.94
N ILE A 23 35.42 -29.54 -40.13
CA ILE A 23 35.37 -29.36 -38.67
C ILE A 23 35.30 -27.87 -38.32
N THR A 24 36.09 -27.02 -39.00
CA THR A 24 36.02 -25.57 -38.78
C THR A 24 34.67 -24.99 -39.19
N ALA A 25 34.10 -25.44 -40.32
CA ALA A 25 32.77 -25.00 -40.74
C ALA A 25 31.69 -25.40 -39.73
N LEU A 26 31.72 -26.65 -39.24
CA LEU A 26 30.78 -27.14 -38.23
C LEU A 26 30.93 -26.38 -36.90
N LEU A 27 32.15 -26.08 -36.47
CA LEU A 27 32.40 -25.30 -35.25
C LEU A 27 31.86 -23.86 -35.39
N VAL A 28 32.12 -23.19 -36.51
CA VAL A 28 31.60 -21.84 -36.78
C VAL A 28 30.08 -21.84 -36.79
N VAL A 29 29.44 -22.81 -37.44
CA VAL A 29 27.97 -22.94 -37.46
C VAL A 29 27.40 -23.23 -36.07
N ALA A 30 28.06 -24.10 -35.29
CA ALA A 30 27.64 -24.40 -33.92
C ALA A 30 27.73 -23.16 -33.02
N LEU A 31 28.83 -22.42 -33.07
CA LEU A 31 28.99 -21.16 -32.32
C LEU A 31 27.98 -20.10 -32.76
N ALA A 32 27.76 -19.94 -34.07
CA ALA A 32 26.76 -19.02 -34.60
C ALA A 32 25.34 -19.39 -34.12
N SER A 33 25.03 -20.68 -34.07
CA SER A 33 23.73 -21.19 -33.60
C SER A 33 23.53 -20.95 -32.11
N VAL A 34 24.53 -21.23 -31.27
CA VAL A 34 24.49 -20.93 -29.82
C VAL A 34 24.33 -19.42 -29.58
N ALA A 35 25.08 -18.59 -30.31
CA ALA A 35 24.95 -17.14 -30.23
C ALA A 35 23.53 -16.69 -30.62
N ALA A 36 22.99 -17.16 -31.75
CA ALA A 36 21.65 -16.81 -32.20
C ALA A 36 20.55 -17.21 -31.19
N VAL A 37 20.65 -18.40 -30.60
CA VAL A 37 19.73 -18.85 -29.55
C VAL A 37 19.82 -17.96 -28.31
N SER A 38 21.04 -17.63 -27.86
CA SER A 38 21.25 -16.77 -26.69
C SER A 38 20.71 -15.35 -26.87
N LEU A 39 20.90 -14.76 -28.06
CA LEU A 39 20.36 -13.46 -28.44
C LEU A 39 18.83 -13.47 -28.47
N THR A 40 18.25 -14.50 -29.07
CA THR A 40 16.78 -14.65 -29.14
C THR A 40 16.17 -14.80 -27.76
N ALA A 41 16.77 -15.63 -26.89
CA ALA A 41 16.31 -15.80 -25.52
C ALA A 41 16.39 -14.48 -24.72
N SER A 42 17.49 -13.74 -24.87
CA SER A 42 17.67 -12.44 -24.20
C SER A 42 16.64 -11.42 -24.70
N HIS A 43 16.44 -11.31 -26.02
CA HIS A 43 15.42 -10.45 -26.61
C HIS A 43 14.01 -10.76 -26.11
N GLN A 44 13.66 -12.05 -25.96
CA GLN A 44 12.35 -12.42 -25.42
C GLN A 44 12.16 -12.00 -23.96
N ILE A 45 13.21 -12.07 -23.14
CA ILE A 45 13.19 -11.60 -21.76
C ILE A 45 13.03 -10.08 -21.72
N ASP A 46 13.77 -9.35 -22.55
CA ASP A 46 13.73 -7.89 -22.60
C ASP A 46 12.36 -7.40 -23.08
N LEU A 47 11.76 -8.04 -24.09
CA LEU A 47 10.40 -7.74 -24.54
C LEU A 47 9.37 -7.95 -23.42
N ARG A 48 9.46 -9.07 -22.68
CA ARG A 48 8.54 -9.32 -21.54
C ARG A 48 8.70 -8.31 -20.42
N ARG A 49 9.93 -7.88 -20.14
CA ARG A 49 10.22 -6.82 -19.15
C ARG A 49 9.65 -5.48 -19.61
N ALA A 50 9.88 -5.10 -20.86
CA ALA A 50 9.35 -3.87 -21.44
C ALA A 50 7.81 -3.85 -21.40
N GLN A 51 7.15 -4.95 -21.78
CA GLN A 51 5.70 -5.09 -21.70
C GLN A 51 5.18 -4.96 -20.27
N THR A 52 5.82 -5.65 -19.31
CA THR A 52 5.41 -5.60 -17.90
C THR A 52 5.60 -4.20 -17.31
N SER A 53 6.71 -3.53 -17.65
CA SER A 53 6.94 -2.14 -17.24
C SER A 53 5.91 -1.19 -17.86
N HIS A 54 5.57 -1.38 -19.13
CA HIS A 54 4.59 -0.55 -19.81
C HIS A 54 3.18 -0.70 -19.19
N ALA A 55 2.75 -1.94 -18.97
CA ALA A 55 1.47 -2.23 -18.32
C ALA A 55 1.39 -1.63 -16.91
N ALA A 56 2.47 -1.74 -16.11
CA ALA A 56 2.52 -1.13 -14.78
C ALA A 56 2.41 0.41 -14.83
N SER A 57 3.08 1.06 -15.79
CA SER A 57 2.95 2.50 -15.99
C SER A 57 1.54 2.91 -16.45
N GLN A 58 0.90 2.14 -17.33
CA GLN A 58 -0.49 2.39 -17.72
C GLN A 58 -1.43 2.25 -16.51
N ALA A 59 -1.31 1.16 -15.74
CA ALA A 59 -2.11 0.96 -14.54
C ALA A 59 -1.97 2.13 -13.56
N GLN A 60 -0.75 2.63 -13.35
CA GLN A 60 -0.53 3.79 -12.50
C GLN A 60 -1.23 5.06 -13.03
N LEU A 61 -1.18 5.33 -14.34
CA LEU A 61 -1.84 6.48 -14.94
C LEU A 61 -3.37 6.38 -14.88
N HIS A 62 -3.93 5.19 -15.08
CA HIS A 62 -5.37 4.93 -14.91
C HIS A 62 -5.79 5.13 -13.45
N ALA A 63 -5.04 4.58 -12.50
CA ALA A 63 -5.31 4.74 -11.07
C ALA A 63 -5.25 6.21 -10.63
N MET A 64 -4.26 6.98 -11.09
CA MET A 64 -4.18 8.43 -10.82
C MET A 64 -5.36 9.21 -11.43
N SER A 65 -5.83 8.79 -12.61
CA SER A 65 -6.98 9.42 -13.26
C SER A 65 -8.27 9.17 -12.47
N VAL A 66 -8.48 7.93 -12.02
CA VAL A 66 -9.64 7.56 -11.19
C VAL A 66 -9.58 8.17 -9.80
N GLU A 67 -8.39 8.26 -9.21
CA GLU A 67 -8.19 8.96 -7.93
C GLU A 67 -8.54 10.45 -8.03
N ALA A 68 -8.19 11.13 -9.12
CA ALA A 68 -8.59 12.52 -9.33
C ALA A 68 -10.12 12.68 -9.44
N LEU A 69 -10.80 11.76 -10.13
CA LEU A 69 -12.26 11.73 -10.20
C LEU A 69 -12.90 11.45 -8.84
N ALA A 70 -12.32 10.54 -8.06
CA ALA A 70 -12.78 10.24 -6.71
C ALA A 70 -12.60 11.45 -5.79
N ALA A 71 -11.49 12.18 -5.90
CA ALA A 71 -11.24 13.39 -5.13
C ALA A 71 -12.25 14.50 -5.46
N GLU A 72 -12.61 14.67 -6.73
CA GLU A 72 -13.67 15.61 -7.16
C GLU A 72 -15.04 15.21 -6.58
N ALA A 73 -15.40 13.93 -6.65
CA ALA A 73 -16.66 13.43 -6.10
C ALA A 73 -16.74 13.59 -4.57
N VAL A 74 -15.63 13.34 -3.86
CA VAL A 74 -15.53 13.54 -2.41
C VAL A 74 -15.66 15.04 -2.06
N GLN A 75 -15.06 15.92 -2.84
CA GLN A 75 -15.17 17.37 -2.63
C GLN A 75 -16.59 17.88 -2.91
N GLU A 76 -17.29 17.31 -3.90
CA GLU A 76 -18.71 17.62 -4.14
C GLU A 76 -19.59 17.17 -2.98
N ALA A 77 -19.35 15.96 -2.44
CA ALA A 77 -20.07 15.43 -1.28
C ALA A 77 -19.84 16.25 0.01
N GLN A 78 -18.72 16.97 0.14
CA GLN A 78 -18.50 17.93 1.22
C GLN A 78 -19.44 19.15 1.15
N ILE A 79 -19.93 19.49 -0.04
CA ILE A 79 -20.83 20.64 -0.25
C ILE A 79 -22.29 20.20 -0.10
N ASP A 80 -22.63 18.99 -0.53
CA ASP A 80 -23.96 18.40 -0.44
C ASP A 80 -24.01 17.31 0.65
N THR A 81 -24.31 17.71 1.89
CA THR A 81 -24.35 16.80 3.05
C THR A 81 -25.39 15.67 2.89
N ASP A 82 -26.49 15.92 2.18
CA ASP A 82 -27.51 14.89 1.91
C ASP A 82 -26.95 13.79 1.00
N GLN A 83 -26.08 14.17 0.05
CA GLN A 83 -25.37 13.23 -0.81
C GLN A 83 -24.32 12.44 -0.02
N ALA A 84 -23.54 13.10 0.86
CA ALA A 84 -22.56 12.44 1.72
C ALA A 84 -23.19 11.35 2.62
N ALA A 85 -24.31 11.66 3.27
CA ALA A 85 -25.00 10.72 4.16
C ALA A 85 -25.53 9.48 3.42
N GLN A 86 -25.85 9.59 2.14
CA GLN A 86 -26.32 8.47 1.30
C GLN A 86 -25.20 7.64 0.69
N MET A 87 -23.96 8.14 0.72
CA MET A 87 -22.81 7.47 0.10
C MET A 87 -22.28 6.32 0.96
N LEU A 88 -22.36 6.44 2.28
CA LEU A 88 -21.72 5.52 3.23
C LEU A 88 -22.72 4.51 3.79
N ASP A 89 -22.27 3.28 3.97
CA ASP A 89 -22.97 2.23 4.71
C ASP A 89 -22.60 2.26 6.21
N GLU A 90 -23.11 1.29 6.98
CA GLU A 90 -22.83 1.12 8.42
C GLU A 90 -21.34 0.87 8.73
N ASP A 91 -20.54 0.44 7.75
CA ASP A 91 -19.09 0.24 7.87
C ASP A 91 -18.30 1.49 7.40
N CYS A 92 -18.99 2.61 7.19
CA CYS A 92 -18.44 3.85 6.66
C CYS A 92 -17.80 3.73 5.29
N ARG A 93 -18.36 2.85 4.46
CA ARG A 93 -17.85 2.56 3.13
C ARG A 93 -18.92 2.77 2.09
N THR A 94 -18.50 3.17 0.90
CA THR A 94 -19.39 3.05 -0.26
C THR A 94 -19.44 1.59 -0.71
N PRO A 95 -20.58 1.10 -1.22
CA PRO A 95 -20.57 -0.11 -2.05
C PRO A 95 -19.52 0.02 -3.16
N PRO A 96 -18.78 -1.04 -3.50
CA PRO A 96 -17.82 -0.98 -4.58
C PRO A 96 -18.54 -0.67 -5.90
N PHE A 97 -18.01 0.28 -6.66
CA PHE A 97 -18.53 0.63 -7.98
C PHE A 97 -17.42 0.57 -9.03
N THR A 98 -17.80 0.29 -10.27
CA THR A 98 -16.83 0.17 -11.37
C THR A 98 -16.93 1.37 -12.30
N THR A 99 -15.78 1.89 -12.71
CA THR A 99 -15.64 2.90 -13.77
C THR A 99 -14.67 2.40 -14.85
N GLU A 100 -14.75 2.99 -16.04
CA GLU A 100 -13.84 2.69 -17.14
C GLU A 100 -13.02 3.92 -17.49
N VAL A 101 -11.69 3.79 -17.42
CA VAL A 101 -10.77 4.87 -17.82
C VAL A 101 -9.75 4.33 -18.79
N GLY A 102 -9.77 4.84 -20.02
CA GLY A 102 -8.83 4.45 -21.07
C GLY A 102 -8.86 2.96 -21.41
N GLY A 103 -10.04 2.32 -21.34
CA GLY A 103 -10.23 0.90 -21.62
C GLY A 103 -9.91 -0.05 -20.45
N ALA A 104 -9.45 0.48 -19.31
CA ALA A 104 -9.25 -0.29 -18.08
C ALA A 104 -10.49 -0.18 -17.19
N VAL A 105 -10.99 -1.33 -16.71
CA VAL A 105 -12.05 -1.37 -15.70
C VAL A 105 -11.40 -1.21 -14.32
N VAL A 106 -11.89 -0.25 -13.56
CA VAL A 106 -11.42 0.08 -12.22
C VAL A 106 -12.58 -0.04 -11.26
N GLU A 107 -12.45 -0.94 -10.29
CA GLU A 107 -13.31 -0.98 -9.11
C GLU A 107 -12.79 0.05 -8.09
N VAL A 108 -13.71 0.85 -7.57
CA VAL A 108 -13.48 1.93 -6.63
C VAL A 108 -14.34 1.70 -5.40
N ARG A 109 -13.77 1.96 -4.23
CA ARG A 109 -14.49 2.02 -2.96
C ARG A 109 -13.94 3.15 -2.11
N LEU A 110 -14.82 3.95 -1.55
CA LEU A 110 -14.49 5.04 -0.64
C LEU A 110 -14.76 4.58 0.80
N GLU A 111 -13.97 5.11 1.73
CA GLU A 111 -14.14 4.90 3.16
C GLU A 111 -13.90 6.21 3.90
N ASP A 112 -14.85 6.62 4.74
CA ASP A 112 -14.64 7.76 5.63
C ASP A 112 -13.80 7.33 6.83
N LEU A 113 -12.61 7.91 6.95
CA LEU A 113 -11.70 7.58 8.04
C LEU A 113 -12.08 8.23 9.37
N HIS A 114 -13.05 9.14 9.37
CA HIS A 114 -13.57 9.76 10.59
C HIS A 114 -14.60 8.90 11.31
N CYS A 115 -14.97 7.73 10.82
CA CYS A 115 -15.79 6.81 11.63
C CYS A 115 -15.02 6.10 12.75
N ARG A 116 -13.71 6.33 12.80
CA ARG A 116 -12.80 5.75 13.77
C ARG A 116 -12.12 6.87 14.54
N ILE A 117 -11.70 6.57 15.76
CA ILE A 117 -10.89 7.52 16.52
C ILE A 117 -9.51 7.66 15.88
N ASN A 118 -9.03 8.89 15.78
CA ASN A 118 -7.70 9.17 15.29
C ASN A 118 -6.69 8.96 16.44
N LEU A 119 -5.83 7.94 16.31
CA LEU A 119 -4.80 7.63 17.31
C LEU A 119 -3.86 8.81 17.54
N ASN A 120 -3.62 9.64 16.53
CA ASN A 120 -2.73 10.79 16.67
C ASN A 120 -3.29 11.87 17.62
N ASN A 121 -4.58 11.86 17.93
CA ASN A 121 -5.15 12.72 18.97
C ASN A 121 -4.59 12.39 20.37
N LEU A 122 -4.27 11.12 20.64
CA LEU A 122 -3.72 10.68 21.94
C LEU A 122 -2.31 11.21 22.21
N ILE A 123 -1.66 11.81 21.21
CA ILE A 123 -0.36 12.48 21.34
C ILE A 123 -0.52 13.79 22.11
N ASP A 124 -1.68 14.47 21.96
CA ASP A 124 -2.00 15.68 22.69
C ASP A 124 -2.48 15.32 24.11
N GLU A 125 -1.75 15.76 25.13
CA GLU A 125 -2.12 15.50 26.52
C GLU A 125 -3.30 16.36 26.99
N GLU A 126 -3.66 17.39 26.23
CA GLU A 126 -4.82 18.25 26.54
C GLU A 126 -6.14 17.63 26.02
N ASP A 127 -6.09 16.61 25.16
CA ASP A 127 -7.26 15.90 24.62
C ASP A 127 -7.73 14.78 25.58
N GLU A 128 -8.20 15.21 26.76
CA GLU A 128 -8.72 14.30 27.80
C GLU A 128 -9.92 13.46 27.29
N GLU A 129 -10.72 14.01 26.37
CA GLU A 129 -11.89 13.32 25.81
C GLU A 129 -11.48 12.10 25.00
N THR A 130 -10.50 12.25 24.08
CA THR A 130 -10.00 11.13 23.29
C THR A 130 -9.26 10.11 24.15
N GLU A 131 -8.50 10.57 25.16
CA GLU A 131 -7.82 9.68 26.10
C GLU A 131 -8.80 8.79 26.86
N VAL A 132 -9.81 9.39 27.50
CA VAL A 132 -10.83 8.66 28.27
C VAL A 132 -11.61 7.70 27.36
N GLY A 133 -12.04 8.17 26.19
CA GLY A 133 -12.79 7.32 25.25
C GLY A 133 -11.98 6.13 24.72
N PHE A 134 -10.67 6.31 24.47
CA PHE A 134 -9.79 5.22 24.10
C PHE A 134 -9.59 4.20 25.24
N ILE A 135 -9.42 4.68 26.47
CA ILE A 135 -9.32 3.81 27.65
C ILE A 135 -10.58 2.95 27.78
N GLU A 136 -11.77 3.57 27.77
CA GLU A 136 -13.04 2.87 27.88
C GLU A 136 -13.26 1.86 26.74
N LEU A 137 -12.85 2.20 25.52
CA LEU A 137 -12.89 1.29 24.37
C LEU A 137 -11.99 0.07 24.60
N VAL A 138 -10.74 0.26 24.98
CA VAL A 138 -9.79 -0.85 25.19
C VAL A 138 -10.23 -1.72 26.36
N GLU A 139 -10.70 -1.11 27.46
CA GLU A 139 -11.24 -1.85 28.60
C GLU A 139 -12.47 -2.68 28.25
N ALA A 140 -13.36 -2.12 27.43
CA ALA A 140 -14.50 -2.84 26.90
C ALA A 140 -14.08 -4.03 26.04
N LEU A 141 -13.14 -3.83 25.11
CA LEU A 141 -12.61 -4.91 24.27
C LEU A 141 -11.93 -6.00 25.12
N ASN A 142 -11.21 -5.63 26.19
CA ASN A 142 -10.64 -6.56 27.18
C ASN A 142 -11.71 -7.41 27.89
N ARG A 143 -12.92 -6.88 28.08
CA ARG A 143 -14.05 -7.64 28.66
C ARG A 143 -14.70 -8.57 27.63
N ASP A 144 -14.82 -8.11 26.39
CA ASP A 144 -15.52 -8.83 25.31
C ASP A 144 -14.68 -10.00 24.75
N HIS A 145 -13.34 -9.88 24.81
CA HIS A 145 -12.41 -10.85 24.26
C HIS A 145 -11.55 -11.50 25.35
N GLY A 146 -11.89 -12.72 25.77
CA GLY A 146 -11.27 -13.37 26.95
C GLY A 146 -9.75 -13.61 26.90
N ASP A 147 -9.16 -13.68 25.70
CA ASP A 147 -7.71 -13.85 25.50
C ASP A 147 -7.00 -12.52 25.17
N PHE A 148 -7.75 -11.44 24.96
CA PHE A 148 -7.20 -10.11 24.67
C PHE A 148 -6.84 -9.41 25.98
N ARG A 149 -5.61 -8.89 26.04
CA ARG A 149 -5.13 -8.07 27.14
C ARG A 149 -4.27 -6.96 26.60
N LEU A 150 -4.82 -5.76 26.57
CA LEU A 150 -4.10 -4.56 26.24
C LEU A 150 -4.23 -3.55 27.37
N ASP A 151 -3.12 -2.99 27.81
CA ASP A 151 -3.09 -1.90 28.78
C ASP A 151 -3.20 -0.57 28.02
N PRO A 152 -4.34 0.17 28.11
CA PRO A 152 -4.50 1.40 27.36
C PRO A 152 -3.50 2.49 27.80
N ASP A 153 -3.18 2.57 29.10
CA ASP A 153 -2.22 3.54 29.63
C ASP A 153 -0.80 3.26 29.10
N GLU A 154 -0.43 1.99 28.95
CA GLU A 154 0.84 1.61 28.31
C GLU A 154 0.88 2.04 26.85
N VAL A 155 -0.20 1.81 26.10
CA VAL A 155 -0.27 2.16 24.67
C VAL A 155 -0.24 3.66 24.46
N ILE A 156 -1.02 4.45 25.22
CA ILE A 156 -1.04 5.91 25.12
C ILE A 156 0.37 6.47 25.37
N ARG A 157 1.01 6.04 26.46
CA ARG A 157 2.37 6.48 26.80
C ARG A 157 3.39 6.08 25.72
N ALA A 158 3.33 4.84 25.25
CA ALA A 158 4.23 4.36 24.21
C ALA A 158 4.02 5.09 22.87
N LEU A 159 2.79 5.53 22.58
CA LEU A 159 2.45 6.31 21.40
C LEU A 159 2.97 7.75 21.49
N ARG A 160 2.86 8.40 22.66
CA ARG A 160 3.47 9.71 22.93
C ARG A 160 4.99 9.65 22.78
N ASP A 161 5.63 8.68 23.43
CA ASP A 161 7.08 8.43 23.32
C ASP A 161 7.50 8.12 21.87
N TRP A 162 6.64 7.44 21.10
CA TRP A 162 6.92 7.11 19.69
C TRP A 162 6.95 8.34 18.79
N ALA A 163 6.10 9.32 19.08
CA ALA A 163 5.95 10.55 18.29
C ALA A 163 6.93 11.65 18.70
N ASP A 164 7.41 11.65 19.95
CA ASP A 164 8.28 12.69 20.50
C ASP A 164 9.75 12.54 20.04
N PRO A 165 10.32 13.50 19.28
CA PRO A 165 11.72 13.47 18.87
C PRO A 165 12.75 13.65 20.01
N GLU A 166 12.34 14.16 21.17
CA GLU A 166 13.20 14.36 22.34
C GLU A 166 13.33 13.10 23.20
N VAL A 167 12.44 12.13 23.02
CA VAL A 167 12.45 10.85 23.75
C VAL A 167 13.24 9.80 22.97
N GLU A 168 14.32 9.31 23.60
CA GLU A 168 15.02 8.12 23.12
C GLU A 168 14.65 6.90 23.98
N ASP A 169 13.72 6.07 23.50
CA ASP A 169 13.36 4.81 24.17
C ASP A 169 14.25 3.65 23.69
N ASP A 170 15.02 3.08 24.63
CA ASP A 170 15.94 1.97 24.36
C ASP A 170 15.22 0.64 24.12
N TRP A 171 13.94 0.52 24.48
CA TRP A 171 13.14 -0.68 24.29
C TRP A 171 13.10 -1.12 22.83
N TYR A 172 12.90 -0.18 21.90
CA TYR A 172 12.83 -0.45 20.45
C TYR A 172 14.18 -0.95 19.90
N SER A 173 15.29 -0.42 20.41
CA SER A 173 16.64 -0.80 19.99
C SER A 173 17.04 -2.21 20.46
N ARG A 174 16.32 -2.76 21.44
CA ARG A 174 16.53 -4.12 21.98
C ARG A 174 15.65 -5.17 21.30
N GLN A 175 14.74 -4.77 20.40
CA GLN A 175 13.91 -5.70 19.65
C GLN A 175 14.72 -6.48 18.60
N ALA A 176 14.11 -7.53 18.05
CA ALA A 176 14.70 -8.38 17.02
C ALA A 176 13.80 -8.44 15.77
N PRO A 177 14.14 -7.76 14.66
CA PRO A 177 15.29 -6.88 14.49
C PRO A 177 15.16 -5.58 15.30
N PRO A 178 16.27 -4.91 15.63
CA PRO A 178 16.22 -3.63 16.32
C PRO A 178 15.69 -2.54 15.38
N TYR A 179 14.84 -1.67 15.91
CA TYR A 179 14.30 -0.52 15.18
C TYR A 179 14.27 0.71 16.09
N ARG A 180 13.75 1.83 15.57
CA ARG A 180 13.65 3.10 16.29
C ARG A 180 12.23 3.64 16.18
N PRO A 181 11.80 4.44 17.18
CA PRO A 181 10.65 5.30 17.04
C PRO A 181 10.70 6.12 15.75
N SER A 182 9.53 6.44 15.21
CA SER A 182 9.46 7.28 14.00
C SER A 182 9.65 8.76 14.30
N ASN A 183 9.53 9.20 15.56
CA ASN A 183 9.62 10.60 16.00
C ASN A 183 8.66 11.51 15.22
N ARG A 184 7.48 10.98 14.93
CA ARG A 184 6.38 11.64 14.23
C ARG A 184 5.06 10.93 14.56
N PRO A 185 3.91 11.61 14.39
CA PRO A 185 2.62 10.95 14.38
C PRO A 185 2.55 9.77 13.42
N LEU A 186 1.67 8.83 13.70
CA LEU A 186 1.46 7.64 12.88
C LEU A 186 1.00 8.05 11.49
N ALA A 187 1.59 7.44 10.45
CA ALA A 187 1.11 7.65 9.05
C ALA A 187 0.07 6.61 8.61
N VAL A 188 -0.05 5.52 9.37
CA VAL A 188 -1.03 4.45 9.19
C VAL A 188 -1.43 3.86 10.53
N PRO A 189 -2.66 3.35 10.65
CA PRO A 189 -3.07 2.63 11.86
C PRO A 189 -2.19 1.39 12.11
N SER A 190 -1.74 0.69 11.07
CA SER A 190 -0.87 -0.49 11.20
C SER A 190 0.53 -0.20 11.76
N GLU A 191 0.95 1.07 11.88
CA GLU A 191 2.17 1.41 12.64
C GLU A 191 2.01 1.09 14.13
N LEU A 192 0.78 0.93 14.64
CA LEU A 192 0.51 0.40 15.98
C LEU A 192 1.23 -0.93 16.26
N LEU A 193 1.42 -1.79 15.26
CA LEU A 193 2.15 -3.06 15.43
C LEU A 193 3.63 -2.87 15.85
N GLN A 194 4.15 -1.66 15.71
CA GLN A 194 5.50 -1.31 16.15
C GLN A 194 5.53 -0.71 17.55
N ILE A 195 4.38 -0.29 18.08
CA ILE A 195 4.24 0.34 19.40
C ILE A 195 4.35 -0.73 20.48
N ARG A 196 5.12 -0.42 21.53
CA ARG A 196 5.26 -1.29 22.70
C ARG A 196 3.87 -1.62 23.29
N GLY A 197 3.67 -2.89 23.62
CA GLY A 197 2.43 -3.38 24.20
C GLY A 197 1.38 -3.85 23.18
N VAL A 198 1.54 -3.54 21.89
CA VAL A 198 0.60 -3.96 20.84
C VAL A 198 1.15 -5.15 20.06
N ASP A 199 0.39 -6.24 20.02
CA ASP A 199 0.67 -7.39 19.17
C ASP A 199 -0.33 -7.52 18.00
N ALA A 200 -0.13 -8.54 17.16
CA ALA A 200 -0.93 -8.74 15.95
C ALA A 200 -2.40 -9.12 16.24
N ASP A 201 -2.69 -9.71 17.39
CA ASP A 201 -4.05 -10.06 17.79
C ASP A 201 -4.76 -8.84 18.36
N SER A 202 -4.06 -8.07 19.18
CA SER A 202 -4.51 -6.80 19.74
C SER A 202 -4.82 -5.78 18.65
N TYR A 203 -3.92 -5.63 17.68
CA TYR A 203 -4.14 -4.75 16.53
C TYR A 203 -5.37 -5.18 15.73
N ARG A 204 -5.59 -6.47 15.50
CA ARG A 204 -6.75 -6.96 14.73
C ARG A 204 -8.08 -6.66 15.42
N ILE A 205 -8.10 -6.65 16.75
CA ILE A 205 -9.28 -6.29 17.55
C ILE A 205 -9.50 -4.78 17.54
N LEU A 206 -8.41 -3.98 17.57
CA LEU A 206 -8.49 -2.51 17.55
C LEU A 206 -8.76 -1.91 16.17
N GLU A 207 -8.28 -2.54 15.10
CA GLU A 207 -8.29 -2.03 13.72
C GLU A 207 -9.64 -1.45 13.26
N PRO A 208 -10.80 -2.06 13.58
CA PRO A 208 -12.10 -1.51 13.16
C PRO A 208 -12.44 -0.15 13.78
N TYR A 209 -11.80 0.22 14.89
CA TYR A 209 -12.16 1.39 15.70
C TYR A 209 -11.14 2.53 15.61
N VAL A 210 -9.96 2.28 15.03
CA VAL A 210 -8.84 3.23 15.04
C VAL A 210 -8.37 3.64 13.64
N ALA A 211 -8.01 4.91 13.50
CA ALA A 211 -7.40 5.49 12.32
C ALA A 211 -6.10 6.23 12.69
N ALA A 212 -5.31 6.60 11.69
CA ALA A 212 -4.16 7.48 11.85
C ALA A 212 -4.26 8.59 10.79
N LEU A 213 -4.78 9.75 11.19
CA LEU A 213 -5.00 10.89 10.32
C LEU A 213 -3.83 11.89 10.45
N PRO A 214 -3.51 12.65 9.39
CA PRO A 214 -2.39 13.60 9.43
C PRO A 214 -2.53 14.71 10.47
N GLU A 215 -3.77 15.12 10.77
CA GLU A 215 -4.08 16.16 11.75
C GLU A 215 -4.27 15.58 13.16
N VAL A 216 -4.05 16.42 14.17
CA VAL A 216 -4.30 16.14 15.58
C VAL A 216 -5.49 17.00 16.01
N GLY A 217 -6.34 16.47 16.89
CA GLY A 217 -7.58 17.14 17.33
C GLY A 217 -8.74 16.97 16.35
N THR A 218 -8.68 15.96 15.47
CA THR A 218 -9.78 15.62 14.55
C THR A 218 -10.92 14.97 15.33
N ARG A 219 -12.17 15.30 15.00
CA ARG A 219 -13.34 14.66 15.61
C ARG A 219 -13.81 13.50 14.75
N PHE A 220 -14.17 12.38 15.38
CA PHE A 220 -14.80 11.27 14.66
C PHE A 220 -16.29 11.57 14.41
N ASN A 221 -16.86 11.02 13.33
CA ASN A 221 -18.29 11.04 13.03
C ASN A 221 -18.98 10.08 14.00
N ALA A 222 -19.73 10.63 14.94
CA ALA A 222 -20.30 9.89 16.04
C ALA A 222 -21.45 8.99 15.55
N LEU A 223 -22.31 9.48 14.65
CA LEU A 223 -23.41 8.75 13.99
C LEU A 223 -22.94 7.50 13.26
N ALA A 224 -21.84 7.60 12.53
CA ALA A 224 -21.31 6.53 11.71
C ALA A 224 -20.25 5.67 12.42
N ALA A 225 -19.87 6.03 13.66
CA ALA A 225 -18.94 5.23 14.45
C ALA A 225 -19.50 3.83 14.74
N PRO A 226 -18.64 2.79 14.75
CA PRO A 226 -19.03 1.46 15.17
C PRO A 226 -19.66 1.44 16.57
N GLU A 227 -20.66 0.58 16.78
CA GLU A 227 -21.43 0.51 18.03
C GLU A 227 -20.56 0.44 19.29
N ARG A 228 -19.54 -0.42 19.29
CA ARG A 228 -18.61 -0.59 20.42
C ARG A 228 -17.86 0.71 20.76
N LEU A 229 -17.54 1.52 19.76
CA LEU A 229 -16.91 2.83 19.94
C LEU A 229 -17.92 3.85 20.48
N ARG A 230 -19.17 3.81 20.00
CA ARG A 230 -20.25 4.65 20.52
C ARG A 230 -20.54 4.38 22.00
N GLU A 231 -20.58 3.11 22.39
CA GLU A 231 -20.72 2.69 23.78
C GLU A 231 -19.57 3.22 24.65
N ALA A 232 -18.33 3.16 24.18
CA ALA A 232 -17.15 3.62 24.91
C ALA A 232 -17.18 5.14 25.17
N TYR A 233 -17.68 5.92 24.23
CA TYR A 233 -17.86 7.37 24.37
C TYR A 233 -19.20 7.76 25.03
N ASN A 234 -20.02 6.78 25.43
CA ASN A 234 -21.36 6.98 26.00
C ASN A 234 -22.22 7.93 25.14
N LEU A 235 -22.18 7.72 23.82
CA LEU A 235 -22.96 8.50 22.87
C LEU A 235 -24.47 8.19 22.99
N PRO A 236 -25.36 9.16 22.71
CA PRO A 236 -26.80 8.91 22.62
C PRO A 236 -27.15 7.85 21.56
N ASP A 237 -28.37 7.34 21.54
CA ASP A 237 -28.82 6.48 20.43
C ASP A 237 -28.79 7.27 19.09
N PRO A 238 -28.42 6.65 17.96
CA PRO A 238 -28.34 7.36 16.66
C PRO A 238 -29.65 8.03 16.24
N GLU A 239 -30.80 7.46 16.64
CA GLU A 239 -32.14 8.01 16.34
C GLU A 239 -32.42 9.34 17.08
N ASP A 240 -31.71 9.61 18.18
CA ASP A 240 -31.86 10.81 19.00
C ASP A 240 -30.86 11.93 18.62
N MET A 241 -29.93 11.63 17.70
CA MET A 241 -28.89 12.56 17.24
C MET A 241 -29.34 13.29 15.96
N ASP A 242 -28.93 14.56 15.80
CA ASP A 242 -29.24 15.34 14.59
C ASP A 242 -28.25 14.98 13.46
N PRO A 243 -28.69 14.35 12.36
CA PRO A 243 -27.83 14.01 11.24
C PRO A 243 -27.32 15.22 10.44
N GLY A 244 -27.93 16.40 10.62
CA GLY A 244 -27.58 17.60 9.86
C GLY A 244 -26.16 18.12 10.07
N ASP A 245 -25.51 17.72 11.17
CA ASP A 245 -24.17 18.19 11.56
C ASP A 245 -23.05 17.17 11.25
N GLU A 246 -23.37 15.95 10.82
CA GLU A 246 -22.40 14.87 10.63
C GLU A 246 -22.33 14.43 9.17
N GLY A 247 -21.68 15.27 8.36
CA GLY A 247 -21.35 14.97 6.97
C GLY A 247 -20.15 14.03 6.82
N LEU A 248 -19.68 13.91 5.58
CA LEU A 248 -18.43 13.23 5.25
C LEU A 248 -17.28 13.89 6.03
N GLY A 249 -16.41 13.10 6.64
CA GLY A 249 -15.22 13.61 7.30
C GLY A 249 -14.19 14.19 6.34
N ASP A 250 -13.22 14.94 6.88
CA ASP A 250 -12.19 15.64 6.10
C ASP A 250 -11.21 14.70 5.36
N TYR A 251 -11.20 13.41 5.68
CA TYR A 251 -10.20 12.43 5.23
C TYR A 251 -10.89 11.18 4.75
N VAL A 252 -10.87 10.97 3.44
CA VAL A 252 -11.52 9.84 2.78
C VAL A 252 -10.47 8.96 2.13
N GLN A 253 -10.51 7.67 2.46
CA GLN A 253 -9.67 6.68 1.80
C GLN A 253 -10.31 6.23 0.48
N VAL A 254 -9.51 6.18 -0.58
CA VAL A 254 -9.88 5.70 -1.91
C VAL A 254 -9.15 4.39 -2.17
N ALA A 255 -9.90 3.28 -2.20
CA ALA A 255 -9.41 1.97 -2.56
C ALA A 255 -9.71 1.71 -4.05
N LEU A 256 -8.65 1.53 -4.85
CA LEU A 256 -8.73 1.21 -6.27
C LEU A 256 -8.22 -0.19 -6.52
N ARG A 257 -8.98 -0.95 -7.31
CA ARG A 257 -8.61 -2.25 -7.85
C ARG A 257 -8.84 -2.24 -9.36
N LEU A 258 -7.77 -2.39 -10.14
CA LEU A 258 -7.86 -2.36 -11.59
C LEU A 258 -7.08 -3.51 -12.23
N GLU A 259 -7.58 -3.97 -13.38
CA GLU A 259 -6.95 -5.03 -14.16
C GLU A 259 -6.43 -4.47 -15.49
N VAL A 260 -5.13 -4.61 -15.74
CA VAL A 260 -4.46 -4.17 -16.97
C VAL A 260 -3.64 -5.33 -17.53
N ASP A 261 -3.85 -5.70 -18.79
CA ASP A 261 -3.20 -6.83 -19.45
C ASP A 261 -3.27 -8.15 -18.64
N GLY A 262 -4.41 -8.42 -17.99
CA GLY A 262 -4.61 -9.63 -17.19
C GLY A 262 -3.87 -9.62 -15.84
N ARG A 263 -3.37 -8.47 -15.39
CA ARG A 263 -2.70 -8.30 -14.09
C ARG A 263 -3.49 -7.37 -13.20
N LEU A 264 -3.61 -7.78 -11.95
CA LEU A 264 -4.28 -7.01 -10.92
C LEU A 264 -3.33 -5.98 -10.30
N HIS A 265 -3.80 -4.75 -10.21
CA HIS A 265 -3.13 -3.64 -9.56
C HIS A 265 -4.03 -3.05 -8.49
N HIS A 266 -3.42 -2.57 -7.41
CA HIS A 266 -4.09 -1.92 -6.30
C HIS A 266 -3.47 -0.56 -6.04
N GLN A 267 -4.30 0.41 -5.70
CA GLN A 267 -3.87 1.68 -5.16
C GLN A 267 -4.76 2.03 -3.97
N CYS A 268 -4.13 2.46 -2.88
CA CYS A 268 -4.79 3.00 -1.71
C CYS A 268 -4.33 4.44 -1.54
N SER A 269 -5.25 5.38 -1.49
CA SER A 269 -4.95 6.77 -1.22
C SER A 269 -5.86 7.36 -0.16
N VAL A 270 -5.42 8.48 0.41
CA VAL A 270 -6.22 9.29 1.33
C VAL A 270 -6.32 10.68 0.72
N VAL A 271 -7.55 11.15 0.56
CA VAL A 271 -7.91 12.46 0.03
C VAL A 271 -8.35 13.33 1.20
N HIS A 272 -7.79 14.54 1.28
CA HIS A 272 -8.32 15.60 2.13
C HIS A 272 -9.53 16.22 1.41
N ALA A 273 -10.72 15.87 1.87
CA ALA A 273 -11.99 16.12 1.21
C ALA A 273 -12.26 17.61 0.94
N PRO A 274 -11.99 18.55 1.86
CA PRO A 274 -12.22 19.98 1.61
C PRO A 274 -11.37 20.53 0.46
N SER A 275 -10.10 20.10 0.34
CA SER A 275 -9.19 20.60 -0.70
C SER A 275 -9.15 19.75 -1.98
N GLY A 276 -9.60 18.50 -1.92
CA GLY A 276 -9.42 17.51 -2.98
C GLY A 276 -7.96 17.01 -3.12
N GLU A 277 -7.08 17.34 -2.16
CA GLU A 277 -5.67 16.97 -2.22
C GLU A 277 -5.45 15.52 -1.80
N VAL A 278 -4.63 14.79 -2.56
CA VAL A 278 -4.18 13.44 -2.17
C VAL A 278 -3.01 13.56 -1.21
N VAL A 279 -3.27 13.33 0.08
CA VAL A 279 -2.25 13.45 1.15
C VAL A 279 -1.40 12.19 1.30
N VAL A 280 -1.94 11.03 0.94
CA VAL A 280 -1.24 9.74 0.98
C VAL A 280 -1.57 8.96 -0.29
N ARG A 281 -0.56 8.36 -0.93
CA ARG A 281 -0.74 7.41 -2.04
C ARG A 281 0.16 6.19 -1.87
N ARG A 282 -0.39 5.00 -1.99
CA ARG A 282 0.33 3.72 -1.91
C ARG A 282 -0.12 2.77 -3.00
N LEU A 283 0.84 2.12 -3.67
CA LEU A 283 0.58 1.15 -4.74
C LEU A 283 0.39 -0.27 -4.17
N ARG A 284 -0.55 -0.39 -3.22
CA ARG A 284 -0.91 -1.63 -2.51
C ARG A 284 -2.37 -1.55 -2.07
N PRO A 285 -3.00 -2.67 -1.67
CA PRO A 285 -4.33 -2.63 -1.07
C PRO A 285 -4.39 -1.68 0.13
N CYS A 286 -5.56 -1.06 0.31
CA CYS A 286 -6.02 -0.72 1.65
C CYS A 286 -6.32 -2.07 2.34
#